data_AF-A0A914DIE5-F1
#
_entry.id   AF-A0A914DIE5-F1
#
_cell.length_a   1.000
_cell.length_b   1.000
_cell.length_c   1.000
_cell.angle_alpha   90.00
_cell.angle_beta   90.00
_cell.angle_gamma   90.00
#
_symmetry.space_group_name_H-M   'P 1'
#
loop_
_entity.id
_entity.type
_entity.pdbx_description
1 polymer ?
#
loop_
_entity_poly.entity_id
_entity_poly.type
_entity_poly.pdbx_seq_one_letter_code
_entity_poly.pdbx_strand_id
1 'polypeptide(L)'
;MQFMKATKTMSVIVDSTSDFLGVPPDAMKAIASAINAVYEGNLYTVSCNATGLPDLKFTIKNQIYSVSPSEYISDLHRGNGTCELLVYSVDNGGFGPSWTLGEPFMRSYCNVFDVGNKMIGIRKKQRPTRKRTKKDSEKQGKYSARQENDQTQPQVEGELNNVISVDPHWCNPIGEWPPNSPDLNPLDYAVWSILEQKACAKPHSNVESLKRALKKAWNEITLDTLVKIVDNFLKRLKACIDAKGSHFE
;
A
#
# COMPACT_ATOMS: atom_id res chain seq x y z
N MET A 1 35.47 -23.91 11.67
CA MET A 1 34.86 -22.60 11.99
C MET A 1 33.56 -22.48 11.22
N GLN A 2 32.44 -22.58 11.91
CA GLN A 2 31.11 -22.50 11.30
C GLN A 2 30.78 -21.01 11.11
N PHE A 3 30.66 -20.59 9.85
CA PHE A 3 30.11 -19.28 9.53
C PHE A 3 28.64 -19.25 9.95
N MET A 4 28.35 -18.77 11.16
CA MET A 4 27.00 -18.34 11.50
C MET A 4 26.68 -17.15 10.59
N LYS A 5 25.98 -17.38 9.47
CA LYS A 5 25.27 -16.32 8.77
C LYS A 5 24.18 -15.83 9.71
N ALA A 6 24.45 -14.78 10.46
CA ALA A 6 23.41 -14.04 11.15
C ALA A 6 22.47 -13.46 10.08
N THR A 7 21.35 -14.14 9.81
CA THR A 7 20.22 -13.54 9.12
C THR A 7 19.65 -12.48 10.04
N LYS A 8 20.04 -11.23 9.83
CA LYS A 8 19.49 -10.08 10.55
C LYS A 8 18.00 -9.99 10.24
N THR A 9 17.16 -10.40 11.19
CA THR A 9 15.71 -10.19 11.10
C THR A 9 15.45 -8.69 11.18
N MET A 10 14.85 -8.12 10.14
CA MET A 10 14.50 -6.71 10.07
C MET A 10 12.99 -6.56 10.18
N SER A 11 12.53 -5.51 10.85
CA SER A 11 11.12 -5.13 10.88
C SER A 11 10.75 -4.35 9.61
N VAL A 12 9.54 -4.60 9.14
CA VAL A 12 8.95 -4.01 7.93
C VAL A 12 7.52 -3.57 8.23
N ILE A 13 7.09 -2.45 7.65
CA ILE A 13 5.69 -1.99 7.65
C ILE A 13 5.12 -2.11 6.26
N VAL A 14 3.87 -2.53 6.13
CA VAL A 14 3.05 -2.34 4.92
C VAL A 14 2.20 -1.10 5.16
N ASP A 15 2.38 -0.07 4.34
CA ASP A 15 1.82 1.27 4.59
C ASP A 15 1.06 1.77 3.36
N SER A 16 -0.26 1.83 3.47
CA SER A 16 -1.10 2.33 2.39
C SER A 16 -1.06 3.84 2.19
N THR A 17 -0.50 4.57 3.16
CA THR A 17 -0.32 6.02 3.09
C THR A 17 1.04 6.43 2.53
N SER A 18 1.88 5.45 2.19
CA SER A 18 3.21 5.68 1.60
C SER A 18 3.18 5.48 0.08
N ASP A 19 3.45 6.56 -0.65
CA ASP A 19 3.57 6.54 -2.12
C ASP A 19 4.84 5.82 -2.63
N PHE A 20 5.80 5.54 -1.72
CA PHE A 20 7.13 5.04 -2.06
C PHE A 20 7.48 3.77 -1.29
N LEU A 21 8.46 3.02 -1.81
CA LEU A 21 9.16 2.01 -1.02
C LEU A 21 10.20 2.68 -0.11
N GLY A 22 10.10 2.47 1.19
CA GLY A 22 11.14 2.87 2.15
C GLY A 22 12.16 1.76 2.31
N VAL A 23 13.45 2.07 2.11
CA VAL A 23 14.54 1.09 2.22
C VAL A 23 15.71 1.65 3.05
N PRO A 24 16.54 0.81 3.68
CA PRO A 24 17.74 1.27 4.38
C PRO A 24 18.74 1.97 3.43
N PRO A 25 19.61 2.87 3.93
CA PRO A 25 20.56 3.61 3.09
C PRO A 25 21.46 2.71 2.21
N ASP A 26 21.92 1.57 2.74
CA ASP A 26 22.74 0.62 1.98
C ASP A 26 21.96 -0.02 0.81
N ALA A 27 20.68 -0.34 1.03
CA ALA A 27 19.81 -0.87 -0.01
C ALA A 27 19.50 0.19 -1.07
N MET A 28 19.24 1.44 -0.65
CA MET A 28 19.02 2.57 -1.56
C MET A 28 20.23 2.76 -2.47
N LYS A 29 21.45 2.75 -1.91
CA LYS A 29 22.70 2.86 -2.68
C LYS A 29 22.87 1.72 -3.68
N ALA A 30 22.54 0.48 -3.28
CA ALA A 30 22.61 -0.68 -4.18
C ALA A 30 21.60 -0.56 -5.33
N ILE A 31 20.36 -0.15 -5.05
CA ILE A 31 19.31 0.05 -6.06
C ILE A 31 19.71 1.15 -7.03
N ALA A 32 20.12 2.32 -6.52
CA ALA A 32 20.51 3.47 -7.35
C ALA A 32 21.66 3.10 -8.30
N SER A 33 22.67 2.38 -7.79
CA SER A 33 23.79 1.88 -8.60
C SER A 33 23.33 0.89 -9.67
N ALA A 34 22.45 -0.07 -9.32
CA ALA A 34 21.99 -1.11 -10.22
C ALA A 34 21.16 -0.59 -11.41
N ILE A 35 20.47 0.55 -11.24
CA ILE A 35 19.60 1.13 -12.27
C ILE A 35 20.15 2.41 -12.90
N ASN A 36 21.38 2.80 -12.56
CA ASN A 36 21.99 4.07 -12.96
C ASN A 36 21.11 5.29 -12.59
N ALA A 37 20.55 5.30 -11.39
CA ALA A 37 19.75 6.42 -10.91
C ALA A 37 20.63 7.61 -10.53
N VAL A 38 20.16 8.81 -10.88
CA VAL A 38 20.81 10.09 -10.56
C VAL A 38 19.99 10.80 -9.49
N TYR A 39 20.66 11.30 -8.46
CA TYR A 39 20.02 12.07 -7.39
C TYR A 39 19.95 13.55 -7.79
N GLU A 40 18.76 14.05 -8.11
CA GLU A 40 18.51 15.42 -8.53
C GLU A 40 17.28 15.99 -7.82
N GLY A 41 17.35 17.21 -7.30
CA GLY A 41 16.17 17.87 -6.73
C GLY A 41 15.50 17.10 -5.58
N ASN A 42 16.31 16.43 -4.74
CA ASN A 42 15.90 15.59 -3.61
C ASN A 42 15.25 14.24 -3.94
N LEU A 43 15.26 13.81 -5.20
CA LEU A 43 14.72 12.52 -5.61
C LEU A 43 15.69 11.79 -6.55
N TYR A 44 15.58 10.46 -6.58
CA TYR A 44 16.31 9.65 -7.56
C TYR A 44 15.52 9.59 -8.86
N THR A 45 16.19 9.85 -9.97
CA THR A 45 15.62 9.77 -11.32
C THR A 45 16.39 8.78 -12.19
N VAL A 46 15.71 8.24 -13.19
CA VAL A 46 16.29 7.43 -14.25
C VAL A 46 15.80 7.92 -15.62
N SER A 47 16.44 7.49 -16.71
CA SER A 47 15.87 7.71 -18.04
C SER A 47 14.57 6.90 -18.19
N CYS A 48 13.50 7.52 -18.68
CA CYS A 48 12.25 6.81 -18.98
C CYS A 48 12.42 5.72 -20.07
N ASN A 49 13.49 5.82 -20.88
CA ASN A 49 13.84 4.83 -21.90
C ASN A 49 14.79 3.74 -21.39
N ALA A 50 15.09 3.71 -20.09
CA ALA A 50 15.94 2.67 -19.52
C ALA A 50 15.31 1.28 -19.76
N THR A 51 16.12 0.36 -20.28
CA THR A 51 15.73 -1.03 -20.55
C THR A 51 16.54 -1.96 -19.65
N GLY A 52 16.02 -3.17 -19.40
CA GLY A 52 16.72 -4.16 -18.56
C GLY A 52 16.76 -3.82 -17.07
N LEU A 53 15.83 -2.98 -16.59
CA LEU A 53 15.70 -2.70 -15.17
C LEU A 53 15.30 -3.97 -14.39
N PRO A 54 15.91 -4.23 -13.21
CA PRO A 54 15.70 -5.47 -12.47
C PRO A 54 14.44 -5.43 -11.59
N ASP A 55 13.74 -6.55 -11.43
CA ASP A 55 12.73 -6.67 -10.38
C ASP A 55 13.36 -6.45 -8.99
N LEU A 56 12.71 -5.65 -8.15
CA LEU A 56 13.05 -5.53 -6.73
C LEU A 56 12.48 -6.75 -5.99
N LYS A 57 13.37 -7.56 -5.39
CA LYS A 57 13.00 -8.81 -4.73
C LYS A 57 13.11 -8.69 -3.22
N PHE A 58 12.01 -8.94 -2.53
CA PHE A 58 11.88 -8.95 -1.08
C PHE A 58 11.74 -10.39 -0.60
N THR A 59 12.51 -10.78 0.41
CA THR A 59 12.33 -12.09 1.05
C THR A 59 11.64 -11.88 2.40
N ILE A 60 10.39 -12.33 2.51
CA ILE A 60 9.59 -12.24 3.75
C ILE A 60 9.26 -13.67 4.16
N LYS A 61 9.74 -14.11 5.33
CA LYS A 61 9.51 -15.46 5.88
C LYS A 61 9.70 -16.56 4.81
N ASN A 62 10.87 -16.53 4.15
CA ASN A 62 11.31 -17.47 3.11
C ASN A 62 10.57 -17.41 1.77
N GLN A 63 9.57 -16.53 1.62
CA GLN A 63 8.91 -16.30 0.34
C GLN A 63 9.48 -15.07 -0.37
N ILE A 64 9.66 -15.19 -1.68
CA ILE A 64 10.18 -14.12 -2.53
C ILE A 64 9.02 -13.37 -3.17
N TYR A 65 8.95 -12.07 -2.87
CA TYR A 65 8.01 -11.13 -3.46
C TYR A 65 8.78 -10.22 -4.42
N SER A 66 8.40 -10.24 -5.70
CA SER A 66 9.03 -9.41 -6.74
C SER A 66 8.13 -8.23 -7.13
N VAL A 67 8.71 -7.03 -7.20
CA VAL A 67 8.07 -5.79 -7.67
C VAL A 67 8.75 -5.39 -8.98
N SER A 68 7.96 -5.28 -10.06
CA SER A 68 8.50 -5.03 -11.40
C SER A 68 8.85 -3.56 -11.63
N PRO A 69 9.73 -3.23 -12.59
CA PRO A 69 10.10 -1.84 -12.93
C PRO A 69 8.93 -0.90 -13.17
N SER A 70 7.85 -1.40 -13.79
CA SER A 70 6.64 -0.62 -14.04
C SER A 70 5.93 -0.14 -12.77
N GLU A 71 6.24 -0.71 -11.61
CA GLU A 71 5.59 -0.38 -10.34
C GLU A 71 6.42 0.58 -9.50
N TYR A 72 7.75 0.63 -9.70
CA TYR A 72 8.65 1.49 -8.93
C TYR A 72 9.31 2.60 -9.76
N ILE A 73 9.07 2.66 -11.08
CA ILE A 73 9.45 3.77 -11.96
C ILE A 73 8.19 4.47 -12.46
N SER A 74 8.12 5.79 -12.26
CA SER A 74 6.97 6.60 -12.65
C SER A 74 7.36 7.74 -13.59
N ASP A 75 6.67 7.88 -14.71
CA ASP A 75 6.79 9.06 -15.58
C ASP A 75 5.92 10.19 -15.02
N LEU A 76 6.58 11.24 -14.50
CA LEU A 76 5.89 12.45 -14.04
C LEU A 76 5.56 13.42 -15.19
N HIS A 77 5.81 13.04 -16.43
CA HIS A 77 5.57 13.83 -17.63
C HIS A 77 6.24 15.22 -17.59
N ARG A 78 7.44 15.30 -17.00
CA ARG A 78 8.24 16.55 -16.90
C ARG A 78 8.80 17.03 -18.25
N GLY A 79 8.66 16.24 -19.31
CA GLY A 79 9.03 16.62 -20.69
C GLY A 79 10.53 16.54 -21.03
N ASN A 80 11.38 16.17 -20.07
CA ASN A 80 12.83 16.00 -20.25
C ASN A 80 13.26 14.52 -20.42
N GLY A 81 12.30 13.58 -20.46
CA GLY A 81 12.56 12.14 -20.58
C GLY A 81 13.10 11.48 -19.30
N THR A 82 12.97 12.13 -18.13
CA THR A 82 13.35 11.55 -16.84
C THR A 82 12.13 11.04 -16.07
N CYS A 83 12.28 9.85 -15.51
CA CYS A 83 11.28 9.17 -14.70
C CYS A 83 11.74 9.14 -13.24
N GLU A 84 10.80 9.22 -12.31
CA GLU A 84 11.05 9.18 -10.87
C GLU A 84 11.14 7.74 -10.37
N LEU A 85 12.09 7.50 -9.47
CA LEU A 85 12.19 6.27 -8.71
C LEU A 85 11.28 6.37 -7.47
N LEU A 86 10.29 5.48 -7.37
CA LEU A 86 9.38 5.39 -6.23
C LEU A 86 10.00 4.62 -5.04
N VAL A 87 11.26 4.92 -4.72
CA VAL A 87 12.02 4.33 -3.62
C VAL A 87 12.76 5.44 -2.90
N TYR A 88 12.71 5.47 -1.57
CA TYR A 88 13.41 6.44 -0.74
C TYR A 88 14.22 5.75 0.37
N SER A 89 15.26 6.45 0.83
CA SER A 89 16.07 6.01 1.96
C SER A 89 15.38 6.36 3.28
N VAL A 90 15.26 5.37 4.17
CA VAL A 90 14.78 5.53 5.55
C VAL A 90 15.97 5.42 6.49
N ASP A 91 16.33 6.50 7.18
CA ASP A 91 17.29 6.48 8.28
C ASP A 91 16.59 6.82 9.60
N ASN A 92 16.31 5.78 10.38
CA ASN A 92 15.66 5.93 11.68
C ASN A 92 16.66 5.85 12.85
N GLY A 93 17.97 5.92 12.61
CA GLY A 93 18.98 5.87 13.68
C GLY A 93 18.93 4.59 14.54
N GLY A 94 18.41 3.49 14.00
CA GLY A 94 18.24 2.22 14.71
C GLY A 94 16.89 2.03 15.43
N PHE A 95 15.98 3.00 15.37
CA PHE A 95 14.65 2.90 15.97
C PHE A 95 13.57 2.56 14.93
N GLY A 96 12.70 1.58 15.22
CA GLY A 96 11.60 1.24 14.31
C GLY A 96 12.02 0.46 13.05
N PRO A 97 11.08 0.26 12.11
CA PRO A 97 11.28 -0.57 10.94
C PRO A 97 12.13 0.13 9.89
N SER A 98 13.11 -0.59 9.36
CA SER A 98 14.00 -0.05 8.33
C SER A 98 13.43 -0.19 6.91
N TRP A 99 12.25 -0.79 6.77
CA TRP A 99 11.58 -1.04 5.50
C TRP A 99 10.11 -0.62 5.55
N THR A 100 9.66 0.07 4.50
CA THR A 100 8.26 0.45 4.27
C THR A 100 7.82 -0.06 2.91
N LEU A 101 6.82 -0.93 2.89
CA LEU A 101 6.19 -1.48 1.68
C LEU A 101 4.98 -0.61 1.31
N GLY A 102 5.26 0.49 0.60
CA GLY A 102 4.25 1.42 0.10
C GLY A 102 3.64 1.01 -1.25
N GLU A 103 3.18 2.00 -1.99
CA GLU A 103 2.42 1.83 -3.24
C GLU A 103 3.02 0.81 -4.24
N PRO A 104 4.32 0.82 -4.61
CA PRO A 104 4.85 -0.14 -5.58
C PRO A 104 4.61 -1.61 -5.19
N PHE A 105 4.70 -1.91 -3.88
CA PHE A 105 4.41 -3.24 -3.35
C PHE A 105 2.91 -3.52 -3.35
N MET A 106 2.09 -2.57 -2.90
CA MET A 106 0.63 -2.73 -2.84
C MET A 106 -0.05 -2.80 -4.21
N ARG A 107 0.52 -2.18 -5.25
CA ARG A 107 0.06 -2.36 -6.63
C ARG A 107 0.33 -3.79 -7.11
N SER A 108 1.44 -4.37 -6.70
CA SER A 108 1.88 -5.72 -7.06
C SER A 108 1.12 -6.82 -6.31
N TYR A 109 0.70 -6.56 -5.06
CA TYR A 109 0.14 -7.57 -4.16
C TYR A 109 -1.10 -7.05 -3.43
N CYS A 110 -2.11 -7.91 -3.34
CA CYS A 110 -3.22 -7.72 -2.40
C CYS A 110 -2.72 -8.00 -0.98
N ASN A 111 -2.93 -7.05 -0.07
CA ASN A 111 -2.59 -7.15 1.33
C ASN A 111 -3.87 -7.25 2.16
N VAL A 112 -4.01 -8.32 2.93
CA VAL A 112 -5.15 -8.56 3.83
C VAL A 112 -4.66 -8.40 5.25
N PHE A 113 -5.21 -7.43 5.98
CA PHE A 113 -4.87 -7.17 7.37
C PHE A 113 -5.84 -7.92 8.28
N ASP A 114 -5.45 -9.09 8.76
CA ASP A 114 -6.23 -9.87 9.72
C ASP A 114 -5.84 -9.47 11.13
N VAL A 115 -6.57 -8.48 11.66
CA VAL A 115 -6.35 -7.95 13.01
C VAL A 115 -6.61 -9.00 14.08
N GLY A 116 -7.63 -9.86 13.89
CA GLY A 116 -8.00 -10.90 14.86
C GLY A 116 -6.88 -11.90 15.09
N ASN A 117 -6.24 -12.34 14.00
CA ASN A 117 -5.11 -13.27 14.05
C ASN A 117 -3.73 -12.60 14.07
N LYS A 118 -3.67 -11.26 14.14
CA LYS A 118 -2.43 -10.46 14.16
C LYS A 118 -1.50 -10.81 13.00
N MET A 119 -2.05 -10.95 11.80
CA MET A 119 -1.30 -11.37 10.63
C MET A 119 -1.66 -10.56 9.39
N ILE A 120 -0.74 -10.56 8.42
CA ILE A 120 -0.96 -9.96 7.10
C ILE A 120 -0.87 -11.08 6.06
N GLY A 121 -1.94 -11.24 5.29
CA GLY A 121 -1.96 -12.10 4.10
C GLY A 121 -1.48 -11.32 2.89
N ILE A 122 -0.57 -11.90 2.10
CA ILE A 122 -0.03 -11.27 0.89
C ILE A 122 -0.25 -12.22 -0.29
N ARG A 123 -0.93 -11.74 -1.34
CA ARG A 123 -1.17 -12.53 -2.56
C ARG A 123 -0.86 -11.69 -3.79
N LYS A 124 -0.23 -12.30 -4.82
CA LYS A 124 -0.02 -11.61 -6.10
C LYS A 124 -1.36 -11.16 -6.66
N LYS A 125 -1.44 -9.87 -7.05
CA LYS A 125 -2.65 -9.32 -7.65
C LYS A 125 -2.85 -9.96 -9.02
N GLN A 126 -3.98 -10.64 -9.24
CA GLN A 126 -4.32 -11.16 -10.54
C GLN A 126 -4.73 -10.00 -11.45
N ARG A 127 -4.07 -9.85 -12.59
CA ARG A 127 -4.55 -8.93 -13.63
C ARG A 127 -5.82 -9.56 -14.23
N PRO A 128 -6.94 -8.82 -14.34
CA PRO A 128 -8.15 -9.38 -14.92
C PRO A 128 -7.86 -9.84 -16.35
N THR A 129 -7.94 -11.16 -16.58
CA THR A 129 -7.93 -11.73 -17.94
C THR A 129 -9.25 -11.33 -18.59
N ARG A 130 -9.25 -10.23 -19.34
CA ARG A 130 -10.44 -9.77 -20.06
C ARG A 130 -10.77 -10.80 -21.15
N LYS A 131 -11.75 -11.69 -20.90
CA LYS A 131 -12.35 -12.52 -21.96
C LYS A 131 -13.06 -11.57 -22.91
N ARG A 132 -12.44 -11.30 -24.05
CA ARG A 132 -12.92 -10.39 -25.08
C ARG A 132 -14.21 -10.94 -25.67
N THR A 133 -15.35 -10.34 -25.36
CA THR A 133 -16.63 -10.68 -26.00
C THR A 133 -16.71 -10.01 -27.37
N LYS A 134 -17.34 -10.67 -28.37
CA LYS A 134 -17.50 -10.18 -29.77
C LYS A 134 -18.05 -8.75 -29.91
N LYS A 135 -18.61 -8.17 -28.85
CA LYS A 135 -19.11 -6.78 -28.83
C LYS A 135 -17.99 -5.73 -28.75
N ASP A 136 -16.77 -6.12 -28.38
CA ASP A 136 -15.60 -5.22 -28.29
C ASP A 136 -14.84 -5.08 -29.63
N SER A 137 -15.11 -5.94 -30.61
CA SER A 137 -14.39 -5.97 -31.91
C SER A 137 -14.64 -4.75 -32.81
N GLU A 138 -15.74 -4.02 -32.63
CA GLU A 138 -16.02 -2.81 -33.44
C GLU A 138 -15.32 -1.54 -32.92
N LYS A 139 -14.88 -1.52 -31.66
CA LYS A 139 -14.16 -0.36 -31.10
C LYS A 139 -12.64 -0.46 -31.22
N GLN A 140 -12.12 -1.55 -31.79
CA GLN A 140 -10.69 -1.88 -31.82
C GLN A 140 -10.00 -1.47 -33.12
N GLY A 141 -10.32 -0.27 -33.61
CA GLY A 141 -9.63 0.33 -34.76
C GLY A 141 -8.54 1.35 -34.40
N LYS A 142 -8.23 1.61 -33.12
CA LYS A 142 -7.42 2.80 -32.78
C LYS A 142 -6.26 2.73 -31.78
N TYR A 143 -5.95 1.60 -31.14
CA TYR A 143 -4.70 1.52 -30.36
C TYR A 143 -4.01 0.16 -30.55
N SER A 144 -2.85 0.22 -31.20
CA SER A 144 -1.98 -0.89 -31.56
C SER A 144 -1.31 -1.52 -30.33
N ALA A 145 -1.13 -2.83 -30.43
CA ALA A 145 -0.67 -3.76 -29.42
C ALA A 145 0.84 -3.70 -29.14
N ARG A 146 1.23 -4.15 -27.95
CA ARG A 146 2.52 -4.82 -27.72
C ARG A 146 2.25 -6.05 -26.84
N GLN A 147 2.41 -7.23 -27.43
CA GLN A 147 2.37 -8.54 -26.76
C GLN A 147 3.79 -8.97 -26.42
N GLU A 148 3.96 -9.68 -25.30
CA GLU A 148 4.81 -10.89 -25.11
C GLU A 148 4.78 -11.27 -23.61
N ASN A 149 4.19 -12.42 -23.24
CA ASN A 149 4.71 -13.80 -23.18
C ASN A 149 5.16 -14.16 -21.74
N ASP A 150 4.20 -14.69 -20.97
CA ASP A 150 4.41 -15.25 -19.62
C ASP A 150 4.46 -16.77 -19.74
N GLN A 151 5.66 -17.35 -19.55
CA GLN A 151 5.87 -18.79 -19.44
C GLN A 151 5.83 -19.19 -17.96
N THR A 152 4.84 -20.01 -17.62
CA THR A 152 4.62 -20.67 -16.33
C THR A 152 5.70 -21.70 -16.00
N GLN A 153 6.02 -21.89 -14.70
CA GLN A 153 6.29 -23.20 -14.02
C GLN A 153 6.80 -23.01 -12.55
N PRO A 154 6.89 -24.06 -11.70
CA PRO A 154 5.83 -24.84 -11.06
C PRO A 154 5.98 -24.90 -9.50
N GLN A 155 5.02 -25.55 -8.83
CA GLN A 155 4.96 -25.77 -7.38
C GLN A 155 6.04 -26.73 -6.87
N VAL A 156 6.55 -26.50 -5.66
CA VAL A 156 7.30 -27.50 -4.86
C VAL A 156 6.66 -27.57 -3.47
N GLU A 157 6.09 -28.74 -3.15
CA GLU A 157 5.67 -29.15 -1.81
C GLU A 157 6.89 -29.57 -0.97
N GLY A 158 6.89 -29.18 0.31
CA GLY A 158 7.84 -29.62 1.31
C GLY A 158 7.40 -29.14 2.70
N GLU A 159 7.01 -30.08 3.56
CA GLU A 159 6.45 -29.86 4.90
C GLU A 159 7.49 -29.31 5.91
N LEU A 160 7.09 -28.32 6.72
CA LEU A 160 7.07 -28.39 8.18
C LEU A 160 6.55 -27.07 8.78
N ASN A 161 5.54 -27.22 9.64
CA ASN A 161 4.73 -26.17 10.23
C ASN A 161 5.53 -25.21 11.13
N ASN A 162 5.30 -23.90 10.96
CA ASN A 162 4.66 -23.04 11.97
C ASN A 162 4.30 -21.65 11.42
N VAL A 163 2.99 -21.50 11.17
CA VAL A 163 2.12 -20.30 11.18
C VAL A 163 2.37 -19.18 10.16
N ILE A 164 1.87 -19.40 8.94
CA ILE A 164 0.93 -18.49 8.29
C ILE A 164 -0.23 -19.35 7.81
N SER A 165 -1.42 -19.16 8.38
CA SER A 165 -2.65 -19.74 7.83
C SER A 165 -2.95 -19.02 6.51
N VAL A 166 -2.91 -19.74 5.41
CA VAL A 166 -3.39 -19.25 4.11
C VAL A 166 -4.81 -19.77 3.96
N ASP A 167 -5.80 -18.93 4.26
CA ASP A 167 -7.15 -19.20 3.80
C ASP A 167 -7.23 -18.80 2.31
N PRO A 168 -7.53 -19.76 1.40
CA PRO A 168 -7.64 -19.48 -0.02
C PRO A 168 -8.96 -18.77 -0.42
N HIS A 169 -9.91 -18.51 0.50
CA HIS A 169 -11.24 -18.02 0.14
C HIS A 169 -11.46 -16.50 0.11
N TRP A 170 -10.48 -15.66 0.48
CA TRP A 170 -10.67 -14.19 0.45
C TRP A 170 -10.25 -13.49 -0.85
N CYS A 171 -9.97 -14.26 -1.89
CA CYS A 171 -9.76 -13.74 -3.23
C CYS A 171 -10.51 -14.65 -4.20
N ASN A 172 -11.83 -14.52 -4.21
CA ASN A 172 -12.73 -15.21 -5.13
C ASN A 172 -12.47 -14.73 -6.58
N PRO A 173 -12.68 -15.54 -7.62
CA PRO A 173 -12.45 -15.19 -9.03
C PRO A 173 -13.39 -14.12 -9.61
N ILE A 174 -14.35 -13.65 -8.81
CA ILE A 174 -15.35 -12.65 -9.15
C ILE A 174 -15.07 -11.48 -8.21
N GLY A 175 -14.52 -10.39 -8.75
CA GLY A 175 -13.95 -9.28 -8.00
C GLY A 175 -14.93 -8.43 -7.20
N GLU A 176 -15.64 -9.02 -6.24
CA GLU A 176 -16.37 -8.28 -5.23
C GLU A 176 -15.51 -8.22 -3.96
N TRP A 177 -14.72 -7.14 -3.87
CA TRP A 177 -14.29 -6.62 -2.58
C TRP A 177 -15.55 -6.36 -1.74
N PRO A 178 -15.50 -6.51 -0.39
CA PRO A 178 -16.50 -5.83 0.41
C PRO A 178 -16.46 -4.36 -0.01
N PRO A 179 -17.59 -3.78 -0.44
CA PRO A 179 -17.61 -2.49 -1.15
C PRO A 179 -17.05 -1.34 -0.32
N ASN A 180 -16.79 -1.56 0.98
CA ASN A 180 -16.32 -0.55 1.90
C ASN A 180 -15.11 -1.09 2.68
N SER A 181 -14.03 -0.31 2.74
CA SER A 181 -13.06 -0.44 3.83
C SER A 181 -13.82 -0.25 5.15
N PRO A 182 -13.59 -1.07 6.20
CA PRO A 182 -14.22 -0.82 7.48
C PRO A 182 -13.73 0.54 7.99
N ASP A 183 -14.64 1.45 8.35
CA ASP A 183 -14.36 2.83 8.81
C ASP A 183 -13.70 2.83 10.20
N LEU A 184 -12.46 2.35 10.24
CA LEU A 184 -11.64 2.21 11.44
C LEU A 184 -10.72 3.42 11.65
N ASN A 185 -11.11 4.58 11.14
CA ASN A 185 -10.41 5.83 11.38
C ASN A 185 -11.21 6.67 12.39
N PRO A 186 -10.65 6.96 13.60
CA PRO A 186 -11.24 7.88 14.56
C PRO A 186 -11.65 9.23 13.99
N LEU A 187 -10.95 9.70 12.95
CA LEU A 187 -11.35 10.90 12.23
C LEU A 187 -12.69 10.70 11.52
N ASP A 188 -12.85 9.60 10.78
CA ASP A 188 -14.00 9.32 9.90
C ASP A 188 -15.28 9.01 10.66
N TYR A 189 -15.23 8.20 11.73
CA TYR A 189 -16.46 7.85 12.45
C TYR A 189 -16.83 8.80 13.60
N ALA A 190 -15.96 9.74 13.99
CA ALA A 190 -16.22 10.60 15.15
C ALA A 190 -15.83 12.06 14.97
N VAL A 191 -14.55 12.36 14.67
CA VAL A 191 -14.09 13.76 14.65
C VAL A 191 -14.76 14.53 13.53
N TRP A 192 -14.89 13.96 12.32
CA TRP A 192 -15.59 14.59 11.22
C TRP A 192 -17.05 14.88 11.55
N SER A 193 -17.75 13.96 12.22
CA SER A 193 -19.12 14.19 12.67
C SER A 193 -19.22 15.35 13.67
N ILE A 194 -18.26 15.49 14.60
CA ILE A 194 -18.21 16.63 15.53
C ILE A 194 -17.94 17.93 14.79
N LEU A 195 -16.98 17.93 13.87
CA LEU A 195 -16.63 19.11 13.07
C LEU A 195 -17.77 19.55 12.18
N GLU A 196 -18.42 18.61 11.49
CA GLU A 196 -19.58 18.85 10.65
C GLU A 196 -20.74 19.39 11.49
N GLN A 197 -21.09 18.73 12.60
CA GLN A 197 -22.16 19.19 13.50
C GLN A 197 -21.92 20.62 13.98
N LYS A 198 -20.67 20.96 14.36
CA LYS A 198 -20.35 22.30 14.89
C LYS A 198 -20.19 23.37 13.82
N ALA A 199 -19.53 23.07 12.71
CA ALA A 199 -19.31 24.02 11.63
C ALA A 199 -20.61 24.25 10.83
N CYS A 200 -21.32 23.18 10.48
CA CYS A 200 -22.54 23.25 9.69
C CYS A 200 -23.78 23.66 10.51
N ALA A 201 -23.64 23.90 11.83
CA ALA A 201 -24.71 24.44 12.68
C ALA A 201 -25.23 25.80 12.20
N LYS A 202 -24.43 26.55 11.44
CA LYS A 202 -24.82 27.84 10.83
C LYS A 202 -24.35 27.92 9.38
N PRO A 203 -25.10 28.58 8.49
CA PRO A 203 -24.64 28.86 7.14
C PRO A 203 -23.40 29.76 7.14
N HIS A 204 -22.50 29.54 6.19
CA HIS A 204 -21.31 30.37 5.99
C HIS A 204 -21.36 31.08 4.64
N SER A 205 -21.06 32.38 4.61
CA SER A 205 -21.09 33.18 3.39
C SER A 205 -19.84 33.07 2.53
N ASN A 206 -18.73 32.54 3.07
CA ASN A 206 -17.48 32.35 2.36
C ASN A 206 -16.59 31.28 3.02
N VAL A 207 -15.58 30.82 2.26
CA VAL A 207 -14.61 29.80 2.69
C VAL A 207 -13.86 30.21 3.95
N GLU A 208 -13.51 31.49 4.11
CA GLU A 208 -12.77 31.96 5.29
C GLU A 208 -13.61 31.88 6.58
N SER A 209 -14.91 32.15 6.50
CA SER A 209 -15.82 31.94 7.61
C SER A 209 -15.93 30.46 7.99
N LEU A 210 -16.01 29.57 6.99
CA LEU A 210 -16.07 28.12 7.24
C LEU A 210 -14.77 27.61 7.88
N LYS A 211 -13.61 28.02 7.37
CA LYS A 211 -12.30 27.69 7.97
C LYS A 211 -12.22 28.14 9.43
N ARG A 212 -12.68 29.35 9.76
CA ARG A 212 -12.70 29.83 11.16
C ARG A 212 -13.62 28.97 12.03
N ALA A 213 -14.79 28.58 11.53
CA ALA A 213 -15.72 27.75 12.27
C ALA A 213 -15.16 26.34 12.53
N LEU A 214 -14.53 25.72 11.51
CA LEU A 214 -13.85 24.42 11.65
C LEU A 214 -12.68 24.50 12.65
N LYS A 215 -11.82 25.52 12.57
CA LYS A 215 -10.73 25.72 13.53
C LYS A 215 -11.25 25.91 14.96
N LYS A 216 -12.34 26.67 15.12
CA LYS A 216 -12.99 26.84 16.42
C LYS A 216 -13.53 25.51 16.94
N ALA A 217 -14.27 24.76 16.11
CA ALA A 217 -14.82 23.46 16.46
C ALA A 217 -13.73 22.47 16.89
N TRP A 218 -12.61 22.43 16.14
CA TRP A 218 -11.43 21.62 16.46
C TRP A 218 -10.84 21.95 17.83
N ASN A 219 -10.63 23.24 18.11
CA ASN A 219 -10.04 23.69 19.37
C ASN A 219 -10.94 23.45 20.59
N GLU A 220 -12.25 23.29 20.39
CA GLU A 220 -13.20 22.96 21.44
C GLU A 220 -13.35 21.45 21.68
N ILE A 221 -12.68 20.58 20.89
CA ILE A 221 -12.66 19.14 21.16
C ILE A 221 -11.85 18.91 22.43
N THR A 222 -12.51 18.43 23.47
CA THR A 222 -11.88 18.18 24.77
C THR A 222 -11.11 16.86 24.77
N LEU A 223 -10.11 16.75 25.66
CA LEU A 223 -9.38 15.49 25.85
C LEU A 223 -10.31 14.34 26.28
N ASP A 224 -11.30 14.61 27.13
CA ASP A 224 -12.33 13.62 27.53
C ASP A 224 -13.11 13.09 26.32
N THR A 225 -13.43 13.96 25.35
CA THR A 225 -14.06 13.56 24.09
C THR A 225 -13.13 12.64 23.30
N LEU A 226 -11.84 12.98 23.19
CA LEU A 226 -10.86 12.15 22.48
C LEU A 226 -10.69 10.77 23.12
N VAL A 227 -10.64 10.69 24.45
CA VAL A 227 -10.56 9.42 25.19
C VAL A 227 -11.78 8.55 24.86
N LYS A 228 -12.99 9.12 24.89
CA LYS A 228 -14.22 8.40 24.51
C LYS A 228 -14.22 7.93 23.06
N ILE A 229 -13.66 8.72 22.14
CA ILE A 229 -13.52 8.33 20.73
C ILE A 229 -12.60 7.11 20.61
N VAL A 230 -11.47 7.11 21.32
CA VAL A 230 -10.51 5.99 21.35
C VAL A 230 -11.12 4.76 22.02
N ASP A 231 -11.87 4.91 23.11
CA ASP A 231 -12.55 3.78 23.76
C ASP A 231 -13.61 3.15 22.85
N ASN A 232 -14.35 3.99 22.11
CA ASN A 232 -15.31 3.52 21.11
C ASN A 232 -14.62 2.92 19.88
N PHE A 233 -13.38 3.32 19.56
CA PHE A 233 -12.57 2.69 18.52
C PHE A 233 -12.40 1.20 18.79
N LEU A 234 -12.06 0.86 20.03
CA LEU A 234 -11.84 -0.53 20.43
C LEU A 234 -13.13 -1.37 20.33
N LYS A 235 -14.29 -0.77 20.56
CA LYS A 235 -15.59 -1.45 20.36
C LYS A 235 -15.87 -1.69 18.88
N ARG A 236 -15.65 -0.68 18.03
CA ARG A 236 -15.78 -0.80 16.57
C ARG A 236 -14.80 -1.83 16.01
N LEU A 237 -13.58 -1.87 16.51
CA LEU A 237 -12.58 -2.86 16.12
C LEU A 237 -13.04 -4.28 16.45
N LYS A 238 -13.61 -4.50 17.65
CA LYS A 238 -14.21 -5.79 18.02
C LYS A 238 -15.38 -6.17 17.11
N ALA A 239 -16.30 -5.24 16.86
CA ALA A 239 -17.41 -5.47 15.94
C ALA A 239 -16.93 -5.83 14.52
N CYS A 240 -15.89 -5.16 14.02
CA CYS A 240 -15.26 -5.48 12.75
C CYS A 240 -14.65 -6.90 12.74
N ILE A 241 -14.01 -7.31 13.84
CA ILE A 241 -13.45 -8.67 13.99
C ILE A 241 -14.58 -9.71 14.01
N ASP A 242 -15.64 -9.48 14.79
CA ASP A 242 -16.79 -10.37 14.90
C ASP A 242 -17.53 -10.50 13.56
N ALA A 243 -17.63 -9.40 12.81
CA ALA A 243 -18.18 -9.36 11.46
C ALA A 243 -17.23 -9.88 10.38
N LYS A 244 -16.00 -10.28 10.73
CA LYS A 244 -14.93 -10.72 9.80
C LYS A 244 -14.69 -9.73 8.66
N GLY A 245 -14.76 -8.43 8.96
CA GLY A 245 -14.61 -7.35 7.98
C GLY A 245 -15.81 -7.13 7.05
N SER A 246 -16.94 -7.82 7.26
CA SER A 246 -18.22 -7.50 6.62
C SER A 246 -18.82 -6.22 7.20
N HIS A 247 -19.95 -5.76 6.67
CA HIS A 247 -20.67 -4.59 7.20
C HIS A 247 -21.09 -4.78 8.66
N PHE A 248 -20.89 -3.76 9.49
CA PHE A 248 -21.28 -3.69 10.90
C PHE A 248 -21.72 -2.26 11.26
N GLU A 249 -22.71 -2.13 12.14
CA GLU A 249 -23.18 -0.83 12.70
C GLU A 249 -22.94 -0.75 14.20
#